data_AF-X1VQ31-F1
#
_entry.id   AF-X1VQ31-F1
#
_cell.length_a   1.000
_cell.length_b   1.000
_cell.length_c   1.000
_cell.angle_alpha   90.00
_cell.angle_beta   90.00
_cell.angle_gamma   90.00
#
_symmetry.space_group_name_H-M   'P 1'
#
loop_
_entity.id
_entity.type
_entity.pdbx_description
1 polymer ?
#
loop_
_entity_poly.entity_id
_entity_poly.type
_entity_poly.pdbx_seq_one_letter_code
_entity_poly.pdbx_strand_id
1 'polypeptide(L)'
;EGVFGVAIGVAATYVYLFILFGAFLQKSGTTKLFANFALAMAGHTPGGPAKVAVIASGLMGTIQGSSAANVAATGMFTIPLMKSLGFKSYFAAAVEAVASCGGQFLPPVMGASAFIMAEYLGAPYAYVAAGAALPAILYYIAVYYQVHLRAIKVGMVGIPRNRLPAVKGVIIKEGHLLLPIIILM
;
A
#
# COMPACT_ATOMS: atom_id res chain seq x y z
N GLU A 1 3.22 -39.12 -1.47
CA GLU A 1 3.44 -37.67 -1.28
C GLU A 1 2.80 -37.28 0.05
N GLY A 2 3.59 -36.86 1.04
CA GLY A 2 3.07 -36.60 2.38
C GLY A 2 2.33 -35.26 2.45
N VAL A 3 1.35 -35.14 3.36
CA VAL A 3 0.55 -33.92 3.62
C VAL A 3 1.41 -32.66 3.81
N PHE A 4 2.63 -32.82 4.35
CA PHE A 4 3.57 -31.72 4.58
C PHE A 4 4.49 -31.39 3.39
N GLY A 5 4.59 -32.25 2.37
CA GLY A 5 5.57 -32.09 1.29
C GLY A 5 5.28 -30.92 0.35
N VAL A 6 4.01 -30.75 -0.02
CA VAL A 6 3.56 -29.65 -0.91
C VAL A 6 3.59 -28.32 -0.16
N ALA A 7 3.02 -28.26 1.05
CA ALA A 7 3.00 -27.06 1.89
C ALA A 7 4.41 -26.54 2.23
N ILE A 8 5.34 -27.43 2.61
CA ILE A 8 6.73 -27.05 2.90
C ILE A 8 7.46 -26.59 1.63
N GLY A 9 7.20 -27.25 0.49
CA GLY A 9 7.74 -26.84 -0.81
C GLY A 9 7.30 -25.42 -1.19
N VAL A 10 6.00 -25.14 -1.15
CA VAL A 10 5.45 -23.80 -1.46
C VAL A 10 5.98 -22.73 -0.49
N ALA A 11 6.08 -23.06 0.80
CA ALA A 11 6.62 -22.15 1.80
C ALA A 11 8.10 -21.80 1.57
N ALA A 12 8.93 -22.80 1.26
CA ALA A 12 10.36 -22.62 1.04
C ALA A 12 10.68 -21.93 -0.29
N THR A 13 9.89 -22.17 -1.34
CA THR A 13 10.17 -21.64 -2.69
C THR A 13 9.53 -20.27 -2.95
N TYR A 14 8.34 -20.01 -2.40
CA TYR A 14 7.62 -18.75 -2.67
C TYR A 14 7.56 -17.87 -1.42
N VAL A 15 6.96 -18.37 -0.34
CA VAL A 15 6.68 -17.55 0.86
C VAL A 15 7.95 -16.93 1.45
N TYR A 16 9.02 -17.71 1.55
CA TYR A 16 10.32 -17.22 2.05
C TYR A 16 10.87 -16.05 1.22
N LEU A 17 10.86 -16.16 -0.11
CA LEU A 17 11.36 -15.14 -1.04
C LEU A 17 10.54 -13.83 -0.92
N PHE A 18 9.21 -13.91 -0.86
CA PHE A 18 8.34 -12.74 -0.66
C PHE A 18 8.59 -12.04 0.69
N ILE A 19 8.72 -12.81 1.77
CA ILE A 19 8.99 -12.24 3.11
C ILE A 19 10.38 -11.60 3.17
N LEU A 20 11.41 -12.29 2.67
CA LEU A 20 12.78 -11.79 2.65
C LEU A 20 12.85 -10.46 1.88
N PHE A 21 12.20 -10.41 0.73
CA PHE A 21 12.21 -9.23 -0.12
C PHE A 21 11.36 -8.09 0.44
N GLY A 22 10.21 -8.40 1.05
CA GLY A 22 9.40 -7.43 1.76
C GLY A 22 10.18 -6.77 2.91
N ALA A 23 10.91 -7.57 3.69
CA ALA A 23 11.78 -7.09 4.75
C ALA A 23 12.96 -6.25 4.22
N PHE A 24 13.56 -6.65 3.10
CA PHE A 24 14.59 -5.87 2.41
C PHE A 24 14.07 -4.51 1.99
N LEU A 25 12.97 -4.45 1.22
CA LEU A 25 12.37 -3.19 0.75
C LEU A 25 11.97 -2.27 1.91
N GLN A 26 11.47 -2.83 3.01
CA GLN A 26 11.14 -2.05 4.20
C GLN A 26 12.39 -1.38 4.80
N LYS A 27 13.54 -2.06 4.79
CA LYS A 27 14.83 -1.53 5.26
C LYS A 27 15.54 -0.64 4.25
N SER A 28 15.29 -0.80 2.95
CA SER A 28 15.92 -0.02 1.87
C SER A 28 15.43 1.43 1.77
N GLY A 29 14.40 1.82 2.53
CA GLY A 29 13.87 3.19 2.52
C GLY A 29 12.70 3.41 1.57
N THR A 30 12.14 2.34 0.99
CA THR A 30 10.97 2.38 0.09
C THR A 30 9.74 3.04 0.74
N THR A 31 9.63 3.00 2.07
CA THR A 31 8.61 3.73 2.84
C THR A 31 8.64 5.24 2.59
N LYS A 32 9.85 5.83 2.54
CA LYS A 32 10.00 7.27 2.22
C LYS A 32 9.65 7.55 0.77
N LEU A 33 10.05 6.65 -0.13
CA LEU A 33 9.70 6.74 -1.55
C LEU A 33 8.19 6.77 -1.77
N PHE A 34 7.45 5.82 -1.21
CA PHE A 34 6.01 5.77 -1.39
C PHE A 34 5.30 6.97 -0.77
N ALA A 35 5.74 7.43 0.39
CA ALA A 35 5.21 8.64 1.00
C ALA A 35 5.46 9.88 0.12
N ASN A 36 6.69 10.06 -0.36
CA ASN A 36 7.07 11.17 -1.23
C ASN A 36 6.36 11.12 -2.59
N PHE A 37 6.23 9.93 -3.16
CA PHE A 37 5.55 9.69 -4.42
C PHE A 37 4.05 9.99 -4.31
N ALA A 38 3.41 9.49 -3.25
CA ALA A 38 2.02 9.80 -2.95
C ALA A 38 1.83 11.31 -2.77
N LEU A 39 2.68 11.97 -1.97
CA LEU A 39 2.69 13.43 -1.77
C LEU A 39 2.78 14.19 -3.08
N ALA A 40 3.68 13.78 -3.96
CA ALA A 40 3.91 14.42 -5.25
C ALA A 40 2.72 14.25 -6.21
N MET A 41 2.06 13.08 -6.22
CA MET A 41 0.91 12.81 -7.09
C MET A 41 -0.39 13.49 -6.61
N ALA A 42 -0.68 13.43 -5.31
CA ALA A 42 -2.02 13.79 -4.82
C ALA A 42 -2.05 15.03 -3.91
N GLY A 43 -0.91 15.47 -3.37
CA GLY A 43 -0.83 16.52 -2.34
C GLY A 43 -1.40 17.87 -2.75
N HIS A 44 -1.39 18.21 -4.05
CA HIS A 44 -1.87 19.48 -4.57
C HIS A 44 -3.40 19.55 -4.76
N THR A 45 -4.09 18.41 -4.66
CA THR A 45 -5.56 18.36 -4.89
C THR A 45 -6.33 18.71 -3.61
N PRO A 46 -7.61 19.12 -3.69
CA PRO A 46 -8.47 19.28 -2.52
C PRO A 46 -8.55 17.96 -1.73
N GLY A 47 -8.21 18.00 -0.43
CA GLY A 47 -8.02 16.78 0.38
C GLY A 47 -6.76 15.99 0.05
N GLY A 48 -5.80 16.60 -0.63
CA GLY A 48 -4.60 15.97 -1.18
C GLY A 48 -3.89 15.08 -0.18
N PRO A 49 -3.59 15.52 1.05
CA PRO A 49 -2.83 14.68 1.97
C PRO A 49 -3.59 13.47 2.53
N ALA A 50 -4.93 13.49 2.49
CA ALA A 50 -5.71 12.30 2.82
C ALA A 50 -5.73 11.29 1.66
N LYS A 51 -5.72 11.79 0.42
CA LYS A 51 -5.49 10.94 -0.77
C LYS A 51 -4.07 10.36 -0.78
N VAL A 52 -3.09 11.17 -0.36
CA VAL A 52 -1.71 10.73 -0.14
C VAL A 52 -1.66 9.60 0.87
N ALA A 53 -2.38 9.72 1.99
CA ALA A 53 -2.47 8.64 2.98
C ALA A 53 -2.99 7.34 2.36
N VAL A 54 -4.10 7.40 1.61
CA VAL A 54 -4.68 6.21 0.94
C VAL A 54 -3.68 5.58 -0.04
N ILE A 55 -3.00 6.39 -0.86
CA ILE A 55 -2.04 5.89 -1.86
C ILE A 55 -0.78 5.34 -1.18
N ALA A 56 -0.24 6.05 -0.19
CA ALA A 56 0.96 5.63 0.54
C ALA A 56 0.72 4.33 1.31
N SER A 57 -0.40 4.23 2.04
CA SER A 57 -0.79 3.01 2.75
C SER A 57 -1.11 1.87 1.78
N GLY A 58 -1.64 2.17 0.59
CA GLY A 58 -1.82 1.19 -0.46
C GLY A 58 -0.50 0.61 -0.96
N LEU A 59 0.43 1.48 -1.35
CA LEU A 59 1.76 1.07 -1.81
C LEU A 59 2.54 0.33 -0.71
N MET A 60 2.50 0.78 0.54
CA MET A 60 3.11 0.04 1.65
C MET A 60 2.42 -1.30 1.92
N GLY A 61 1.10 -1.37 1.70
CA GLY A 61 0.33 -2.60 1.79
C GLY A 61 0.82 -3.68 0.85
N THR A 62 1.26 -3.31 -0.37
CA THR A 62 1.83 -4.25 -1.35
C THR A 62 3.07 -5.00 -0.87
N ILE A 63 3.78 -4.43 0.11
CA ILE A 63 5.04 -4.98 0.66
C ILE A 63 4.78 -5.74 1.96
N GLN A 64 3.92 -5.19 2.83
CA GLN A 64 3.78 -5.72 4.19
C GLN A 64 2.83 -6.91 4.29
N GLY A 65 1.83 -7.04 3.40
CA GLY A 65 0.85 -8.13 3.43
C GLY A 65 0.00 -8.23 4.71
N SER A 66 0.21 -7.34 5.67
CA SER A 66 -0.42 -7.33 6.99
C SER A 66 -0.98 -5.94 7.28
N SER A 67 -2.28 -5.87 7.57
CA SER A 67 -2.92 -4.59 7.89
C SER A 67 -2.42 -3.99 9.20
N ALA A 68 -2.19 -4.81 10.22
CA ALA A 68 -1.72 -4.32 11.51
C ALA A 68 -0.31 -3.72 11.41
N ALA A 69 0.59 -4.41 10.69
CA ALA A 69 1.93 -3.89 10.41
C ALA A 69 1.84 -2.59 9.61
N ASN A 70 0.95 -2.55 8.60
CA ASN A 70 0.82 -1.39 7.73
C ASN A 70 0.34 -0.17 8.52
N VAL A 71 -0.73 -0.29 9.32
CA VAL A 71 -1.20 0.79 10.21
C VAL A 71 -0.10 1.23 11.18
N ALA A 72 0.70 0.32 11.73
CA ALA A 72 1.80 0.68 12.62
C ALA A 72 2.88 1.50 11.91
N ALA A 73 3.17 1.20 10.64
CA ALA A 73 4.20 1.86 9.84
C ALA A 73 3.75 3.17 9.20
N THR A 74 2.58 3.20 8.55
CA THR A 74 2.06 4.38 7.84
C THR A 74 1.21 5.26 8.75
N GLY A 75 0.40 4.66 9.62
CA GLY A 75 -0.51 5.37 10.52
C GLY A 75 0.16 6.36 11.47
N MET A 76 1.42 6.09 11.87
CA MET A 76 2.21 7.01 12.69
C MET A 76 2.42 8.39 12.03
N PHE A 77 2.40 8.44 10.70
CA PHE A 77 2.58 9.67 9.93
C PHE A 77 1.27 10.16 9.29
N THR A 78 0.48 9.25 8.71
CA THR A 78 -0.73 9.60 7.96
C THR A 78 -1.86 10.10 8.86
N ILE A 79 -2.04 9.53 10.06
CA ILE A 79 -3.10 9.94 10.98
C ILE A 79 -2.86 11.37 11.51
N PRO A 80 -1.67 11.72 12.05
CA PRO A 80 -1.39 13.10 12.43
C PRO A 80 -1.49 14.09 11.26
N LEU A 81 -1.04 13.69 10.07
CA LEU A 81 -1.15 14.52 8.86
C LEU A 81 -2.60 14.81 8.48
N MET A 82 -3.48 13.81 8.50
CA MET A 82 -4.91 14.02 8.25
C MET A 82 -5.55 14.93 9.32
N LYS A 83 -5.19 14.72 10.60
CA LYS A 83 -5.70 15.55 11.70
C LYS A 83 -5.29 17.01 11.59
N SER A 84 -4.03 17.30 11.22
CA SER A 84 -3.53 18.68 11.08
C SER A 84 -4.23 19.48 9.97
N LEU A 85 -4.93 18.80 9.05
CA LEU A 85 -5.71 19.40 7.97
C LEU A 85 -7.18 19.60 8.32
N GLY A 86 -7.59 19.24 9.54
CA GLY A 86 -8.96 19.38 10.01
C GLY A 86 -9.83 18.13 9.84
N PHE A 87 -9.27 16.97 9.47
CA PHE A 87 -10.04 15.72 9.60
C PHE A 87 -10.24 15.39 11.07
N LYS A 88 -11.46 14.96 11.41
CA LYS A 88 -11.76 14.46 12.76
C LYS A 88 -10.93 13.21 13.05
N SER A 89 -10.45 13.06 14.28
CA SER A 89 -9.57 11.94 14.68
C SER A 89 -10.12 10.56 14.31
N TYR A 90 -11.42 10.33 14.50
CA TYR A 90 -12.05 9.05 14.16
C TYR A 90 -12.04 8.77 12.65
N PHE A 91 -12.18 9.80 11.82
CA PHE A 91 -12.19 9.66 10.36
C PHE A 91 -10.77 9.38 9.85
N ALA A 92 -9.77 10.08 10.38
CA ALA A 92 -8.36 9.82 10.06
C ALA A 92 -7.97 8.37 10.41
N ALA A 93 -8.34 7.88 11.59
CA ALA A 93 -8.09 6.49 11.98
C ALA A 93 -8.85 5.49 11.10
N ALA A 94 -10.11 5.77 10.75
CA ALA A 94 -10.90 4.90 9.89
C ALA A 94 -10.33 4.81 8.47
N VAL A 95 -9.91 5.94 7.88
CA VAL A 95 -9.28 5.97 6.55
C VAL A 95 -8.00 5.15 6.55
N GLU A 96 -7.15 5.31 7.55
CA GLU A 96 -5.91 4.52 7.66
C GLU A 96 -6.20 3.04 7.80
N ALA A 97 -7.11 2.65 8.71
CA ALA A 97 -7.47 1.25 8.91
C ALA A 97 -8.00 0.60 7.61
N VAL A 98 -8.92 1.29 6.92
CA VAL A 98 -9.52 0.80 5.66
C VAL A 98 -8.47 0.74 4.55
N ALA A 99 -7.61 1.75 4.41
CA ALA A 99 -6.53 1.73 3.43
C ALA A 99 -5.56 0.56 3.71
N SER A 100 -5.21 0.31 4.98
CA SER A 100 -4.33 -0.79 5.35
C SER A 100 -4.98 -2.18 5.22
N CYS A 101 -6.30 -2.31 5.34
CA CYS A 101 -7.04 -3.53 5.02
C CYS A 101 -6.88 -3.92 3.54
N GLY A 102 -6.89 -2.93 2.64
CA GLY A 102 -6.68 -3.13 1.21
C GLY A 102 -5.34 -3.80 0.87
N GLY A 103 -4.32 -3.61 1.71
CA GLY A 103 -2.98 -4.15 1.48
C GLY A 103 -2.89 -5.67 1.52
N GLN A 104 -3.86 -6.35 2.17
CA GLN A 104 -3.83 -7.82 2.26
C GLN A 104 -4.11 -8.52 0.94
N PHE A 105 -4.70 -7.85 -0.04
CA PHE A 105 -5.06 -8.46 -1.32
C PHE A 105 -4.57 -7.64 -2.52
N LEU A 106 -3.74 -6.62 -2.28
CA LEU A 106 -3.06 -5.86 -3.32
C LEU A 106 -1.73 -6.54 -3.67
N PRO A 107 -1.52 -6.98 -4.92
CA PRO A 107 -0.25 -7.57 -5.37
C PRO A 107 0.95 -6.61 -5.18
N PRO A 108 2.20 -7.11 -5.02
CA PRO A 108 2.64 -8.48 -5.31
C PRO A 108 2.93 -9.39 -4.11
N VAL A 109 3.02 -8.89 -2.87
CA VAL A 109 3.26 -9.77 -1.71
C VAL A 109 1.94 -10.36 -1.19
N MET A 110 0.89 -9.54 -1.14
CA MET A 110 -0.42 -9.89 -0.57
C MET A 110 -0.30 -10.51 0.84
N GLY A 111 -1.43 -10.81 1.49
CA GLY A 111 -1.43 -11.46 2.79
C GLY A 111 -1.17 -12.96 2.71
N ALA A 112 -0.88 -13.59 3.85
CA ALA A 112 -0.68 -15.04 3.96
C ALA A 112 -1.85 -15.86 3.40
N SER A 113 -3.07 -15.30 3.42
CA SER A 113 -4.27 -15.89 2.83
C SER A 113 -4.17 -16.14 1.31
N ALA A 114 -3.41 -15.32 0.58
CA ALA A 114 -3.22 -15.50 -0.86
C ALA A 114 -2.40 -16.76 -1.19
N PHE A 115 -1.40 -17.08 -0.36
CA PHE A 115 -0.60 -18.30 -0.52
C PHE A 115 -1.41 -19.55 -0.22
N ILE A 116 -2.22 -19.53 0.84
CA ILE A 116 -3.13 -20.64 1.17
C ILE A 116 -4.15 -20.85 0.04
N MET A 117 -4.66 -19.77 -0.55
CA MET A 117 -5.59 -19.85 -1.69
C MET A 117 -4.93 -20.45 -2.93
N ALA A 118 -3.68 -20.09 -3.23
CA ALA A 118 -2.92 -20.66 -4.35
C ALA A 118 -2.71 -22.17 -4.18
N GLU A 119 -2.36 -22.60 -2.97
CA GLU A 119 -2.21 -24.02 -2.62
C GLU A 119 -3.55 -24.78 -2.73
N TYR A 120 -4.63 -24.21 -2.21
CA TYR A 120 -5.97 -24.82 -2.27
C TYR A 120 -6.50 -24.97 -3.71
N LEU A 121 -6.25 -23.98 -4.57
CA LEU A 121 -6.64 -24.02 -5.98
C LEU A 121 -5.70 -24.89 -6.84
N GLY A 122 -4.55 -25.30 -6.31
CA GLY A 122 -3.50 -25.96 -7.09
C GLY A 122 -2.98 -25.09 -8.25
N ALA A 123 -3.10 -23.78 -8.14
CA ALA A 123 -2.75 -22.82 -9.18
C ALA A 123 -1.54 -21.96 -8.78
N PRO A 124 -0.73 -21.47 -9.73
CA PRO A 124 0.39 -20.59 -9.42
C PRO A 124 -0.07 -19.33 -8.67
N TYR A 125 0.75 -18.83 -7.73
CA TYR A 125 0.46 -17.58 -6.99
C TYR A 125 0.13 -16.42 -7.93
N ALA A 126 0.83 -16.29 -9.05
CA ALA A 126 0.58 -15.26 -10.05
C ALA A 126 -0.86 -15.28 -10.59
N TYR A 127 -1.50 -16.46 -10.67
CA TYR A 127 -2.90 -16.59 -11.08
C TYR A 127 -3.84 -15.96 -10.04
N VAL A 128 -3.59 -16.24 -8.76
CA VAL A 128 -4.37 -15.66 -7.64
C VAL A 128 -4.14 -14.15 -7.55
N ALA A 129 -2.88 -13.70 -7.68
CA ALA A 129 -2.52 -12.29 -7.66
C ALA A 129 -3.14 -11.51 -8.82
N ALA A 130 -3.14 -12.07 -10.04
CA ALA A 130 -3.82 -11.46 -11.19
C ALA A 130 -5.34 -11.37 -10.96
N GLY A 131 -5.96 -12.41 -10.40
CA GLY A 131 -7.37 -12.41 -10.03
C GLY A 131 -7.73 -11.36 -8.96
N ALA A 132 -6.81 -11.09 -8.03
CA ALA A 132 -7.01 -10.10 -6.96
C ALA A 132 -6.71 -8.66 -7.39
N ALA A 133 -5.98 -8.46 -8.49
CA ALA A 133 -5.58 -7.12 -8.95
C ALA A 133 -6.77 -6.21 -9.24
N LEU A 134 -7.78 -6.69 -9.97
CA LEU A 134 -8.95 -5.90 -10.31
C LEU A 134 -9.78 -5.51 -9.05
N PRO A 135 -10.14 -6.45 -8.15
CA PRO A 135 -10.76 -6.11 -6.87
C PRO A 135 -9.95 -5.11 -6.03
N ALA A 136 -8.64 -5.28 -5.98
CA ALA A 136 -7.75 -4.40 -5.22
C ALA A 136 -7.76 -2.97 -5.77
N ILE A 137 -7.65 -2.81 -7.09
CA ILE A 137 -7.71 -1.50 -7.74
C ILE A 137 -9.06 -0.82 -7.47
N LEU A 138 -10.16 -1.55 -7.65
CA LEU A 138 -11.51 -1.01 -7.39
C LEU A 138 -11.69 -0.58 -5.93
N TYR A 139 -11.17 -1.36 -4.99
CA TYR A 139 -11.20 -1.03 -3.56
C TYR A 139 -10.47 0.29 -3.28
N TYR A 140 -9.24 0.46 -3.77
CA TYR A 140 -8.49 1.69 -3.54
C TYR A 140 -9.10 2.89 -4.26
N ILE A 141 -9.69 2.71 -5.45
CA ILE A 141 -10.45 3.78 -6.12
C ILE A 141 -11.64 4.20 -5.27
N ALA A 142 -12.42 3.26 -4.73
CA ALA A 142 -13.56 3.56 -3.89
C ALA A 142 -13.16 4.31 -2.60
N VAL A 143 -12.09 3.86 -1.92
CA VAL A 143 -11.55 4.52 -0.72
C VAL A 143 -11.04 5.92 -1.06
N TYR A 144 -10.28 6.06 -2.16
CA TYR A 144 -9.79 7.35 -2.64
C TYR A 144 -10.93 8.33 -2.90
N TYR A 145 -11.99 7.87 -3.57
CA TYR A 145 -13.14 8.70 -3.92
C TYR A 145 -13.94 9.11 -2.67
N GLN A 146 -14.15 8.21 -1.72
CA GLN A 146 -14.78 8.52 -0.44
C GLN A 146 -14.03 9.62 0.33
N VAL A 147 -12.70 9.51 0.42
CA VAL A 147 -11.85 10.52 1.05
C VAL A 147 -11.93 11.85 0.28
N HIS A 148 -11.94 11.80 -1.06
CA HIS A 148 -12.04 13.00 -1.89
C HIS A 148 -13.37 13.75 -1.69
N LEU A 149 -14.50 13.04 -1.76
CA LEU A 149 -15.81 13.63 -1.54
C LEU A 149 -15.94 14.20 -0.12
N ARG A 150 -15.39 13.50 0.88
CA ARG A 150 -15.38 14.00 2.25
C ARG A 150 -14.55 15.27 2.38
N ALA A 151 -13.39 15.32 1.75
CA ALA A 151 -12.54 16.50 1.76
C ALA A 151 -13.22 17.71 1.12
N ILE A 152 -13.90 17.52 -0.02
CA ILE A 152 -14.71 18.56 -0.68
C ILE A 152 -15.82 19.04 0.26
N LYS A 153 -16.55 18.11 0.89
CA LYS A 153 -17.66 18.44 1.80
C LYS A 153 -17.22 19.25 3.03
N VAL A 154 -15.98 19.06 3.49
CA VAL A 154 -15.40 19.77 4.64
C VAL A 154 -14.64 21.03 4.19
N GLY A 155 -14.62 21.34 2.88
CA GLY A 155 -13.98 22.55 2.34
C GLY A 155 -12.45 22.53 2.42
N MET A 156 -11.84 21.35 2.39
CA MET A 156 -10.39 21.23 2.54
C MET A 156 -9.63 21.64 1.28
N VAL A 157 -8.67 22.54 1.44
CA VAL A 157 -7.74 22.96 0.40
C VAL A 157 -6.50 22.07 0.35
N GLY A 158 -5.97 21.88 -0.86
CA GLY A 158 -4.73 21.13 -1.08
C GLY A 158 -3.49 21.88 -0.57
N ILE A 159 -2.37 21.16 -0.42
CA ILE A 159 -1.11 21.80 -0.03
C ILE A 159 -0.59 22.63 -1.21
N PRO A 160 -0.13 23.88 -0.99
CA PRO A 160 0.48 24.69 -2.05
C PRO A 160 1.68 23.95 -2.67
N ARG A 161 1.73 23.92 -4.01
CA ARG A 161 2.74 23.18 -4.80
C ARG A 161 4.20 23.46 -4.40
N ASN A 162 4.50 24.61 -3.83
CA ASN A 162 5.83 25.01 -3.36
C ASN A 162 6.31 24.25 -2.10
N ARG A 163 5.41 23.54 -1.39
CA ARG A 163 5.76 22.67 -0.25
C ARG A 163 5.73 21.18 -0.60
N LEU A 164 5.47 20.83 -1.86
CA LEU A 164 5.41 19.44 -2.31
C LEU A 164 6.72 19.03 -2.98
N PRO A 165 7.20 17.80 -2.75
CA PRO A 165 8.33 17.26 -3.49
C PRO A 165 7.98 17.15 -4.99
N ALA A 166 8.91 17.54 -5.86
CA ALA A 166 8.69 17.44 -7.31
C ALA A 166 8.66 15.97 -7.76
N VAL A 167 7.60 15.56 -8.46
CA VAL A 167 7.40 14.18 -8.96
C VAL A 167 8.63 13.66 -9.72
N LYS A 168 9.19 14.48 -10.62
CA LYS A 168 10.43 14.14 -11.37
C LYS A 168 11.65 13.94 -10.45
N GLY A 169 11.77 14.71 -9.37
CA GLY A 169 12.88 14.58 -8.42
C GLY A 169 12.79 13.32 -7.57
N VAL A 170 11.58 12.91 -7.18
CA VAL A 170 11.32 11.66 -6.45
C VAL A 170 11.60 10.45 -7.35
N ILE A 171 11.12 10.45 -8.59
CA ILE A 171 11.36 9.35 -9.53
C ILE A 171 12.84 9.21 -9.88
N ILE A 172 13.57 10.32 -10.09
CA ILE A 172 14.99 10.28 -10.44
C ILE A 172 15.86 9.86 -9.24
N LYS A 173 15.56 10.34 -8.01
CA LYS A 173 16.36 10.00 -6.82
C LYS A 173 16.01 8.64 -6.22
N GLU A 174 14.74 8.28 -6.19
CA GLU A 174 14.25 7.15 -5.41
C GLU A 174 13.73 6.03 -6.33
N GLY A 175 13.46 6.27 -7.61
CA GLY A 175 12.88 5.28 -8.54
C GLY A 175 13.67 3.99 -8.73
N HIS A 176 14.96 3.96 -8.38
CA HIS A 176 15.76 2.73 -8.35
C HIS A 176 15.23 1.70 -7.33
N LEU A 177 14.47 2.14 -6.31
CA LEU A 177 13.81 1.26 -5.33
C LEU A 177 12.48 0.66 -5.83
N LEU A 178 12.00 1.03 -7.03
CA LEU A 178 10.87 0.40 -7.70
C LEU A 178 11.28 -0.83 -8.53
N LEU A 179 12.54 -0.88 -9.00
CA LEU A 179 13.08 -2.02 -9.76
C LEU A 179 12.88 -3.36 -9.04
N PRO A 180 13.17 -3.49 -7.74
CA PRO A 180 13.02 -4.75 -7.05
C PRO A 180 11.54 -5.22 -7.03
N ILE A 181 10.58 -4.30 -6.93
CA ILE A 181 9.14 -4.63 -6.92
C ILE A 181 8.69 -5.16 -8.28
N ILE A 182 9.19 -4.57 -9.37
CA ILE A 182 8.87 -5.00 -10.74
C ILE A 182 9.49 -6.37 -11.04
N ILE A 183 10.71 -6.63 -10.54
CA ILE A 183 11.40 -7.92 -10.71
C ILE A 183 10.70 -9.06 -9.96
N LEU A 184 9.98 -8.73 -8.89
CA LEU A 184 9.27 -9.69 -8.04
C LEU A 184 7.84 -10.02 -8.54
N MET A 185 7.32 -9.24 -9.51
CA MET A 185 6.00 -9.45 -10.13
C MET A 185 6.03 -10.47 -11.27
#